data_AF-A0A6G0ZBC2-F1
#
_entry.id   AF-A0A6G0ZBC2-F1
#
_cell.length_a   1.000
_cell.length_b   1.000
_cell.length_c   1.000
_cell.angle_alpha   90.00
_cell.angle_beta   90.00
_cell.angle_gamma   90.00
#
_symmetry.space_group_name_H-M   'P 1'
#
loop_
_entity.id
_entity.type
_entity.pdbx_description
1 polymer ?
#
loop_
_entity_poly.entity_id
_entity_poly.type
_entity_poly.pdbx_seq_one_letter_code
_entity_poly.pdbx_strand_id
1 'polypeptide(L)'
;MANDEKLSRKMIFPYTFTSKIVQFPFKLHYKNHWMFPWFIRATILVSPIFYFIQKAANSEANVKLWAEKRRKEEEHYKHKWDYKEL
;
A
#
# COMPACT_ATOMS: atom_id res chain seq x y z
N MET A 1 1.75 30.85 30.60
CA MET A 1 1.80 30.52 29.17
C MET A 1 0.38 30.23 28.71
N ALA A 2 0.00 30.77 27.56
CA ALA A 2 -1.38 31.00 27.13
C ALA A 2 -2.27 29.75 27.09
N ASN A 3 -3.55 29.99 27.38
CA ASN A 3 -4.68 29.06 27.29
C ASN A 3 -4.62 28.14 26.05
N ASP A 4 -4.37 26.85 26.25
CA ASP A 4 -4.62 25.79 25.25
C ASP A 4 -6.10 25.36 25.25
N GLU A 5 -6.99 26.35 25.36
CA GLU A 5 -8.42 26.15 25.29
C GLU A 5 -8.93 26.58 23.91
N LYS A 6 -9.41 25.58 23.16
CA LYS A 6 -10.22 25.65 21.92
C LYS A 6 -9.51 25.27 20.61
N LEU A 7 -9.15 23.98 20.51
CA LEU A 7 -9.31 23.23 19.25
C LEU A 7 -10.34 22.09 19.36
N SER A 8 -11.13 22.04 20.44
CA SER A 8 -12.04 20.90 20.71
C SER A 8 -13.31 20.86 19.85
N ARG A 9 -13.60 21.92 19.07
CA ARG A 9 -14.78 21.93 18.20
C ARG A 9 -14.49 21.11 16.94
N LYS A 10 -15.05 19.89 16.89
CA LYS A 10 -15.12 19.07 15.68
C LYS A 10 -15.72 19.90 14.54
N MET A 11 -15.01 20.00 13.43
CA MET A 11 -15.48 20.72 12.24
C MET A 11 -16.74 20.03 11.69
N ILE A 12 -17.80 20.79 11.40
CA ILE A 12 -19.08 20.23 10.94
C ILE A 12 -18.94 19.59 9.55
N PHE A 13 -18.19 20.25 8.65
CA PHE A 13 -17.96 19.79 7.28
C PHE A 13 -16.46 19.63 6.99
N PRO A 14 -15.90 18.41 7.12
CA PRO A 14 -14.51 18.18 6.84
C PRO A 14 -14.19 18.23 5.35
N TYR A 15 -13.55 19.31 4.91
CA TYR A 15 -13.12 19.50 3.51
C TYR A 15 -11.72 18.92 3.23
N THR A 16 -10.86 18.79 4.25
CA THR A 16 -9.56 18.11 4.10
C THR A 16 -9.66 16.62 4.37
N PHE A 17 -8.86 15.83 3.66
CA PHE A 17 -8.84 14.37 3.81
C PHE A 17 -8.48 13.94 5.24
N THR A 18 -7.50 14.61 5.85
CA THR A 18 -7.10 14.40 7.24
C THR A 18 -8.26 14.64 8.20
N SER A 19 -9.05 15.71 7.99
CA SER A 19 -10.23 15.98 8.81
C SER A 19 -11.29 14.89 8.67
N LYS A 20 -11.50 14.34 7.46
CA LYS A 20 -12.47 13.25 7.24
C LYS A 20 -12.09 12.01 8.04
N ILE A 21 -10.79 11.67 8.06
CA ILE A 21 -10.26 10.54 8.83
C ILE A 21 -10.48 10.77 10.33
N VAL A 22 -10.05 11.90 10.87
CA VAL A 22 -10.19 12.19 12.32
C VAL A 22 -11.65 12.14 12.77
N GLN A 23 -12.58 12.54 11.89
CA GLN A 23 -13.99 12.55 12.19
C GLN A 23 -14.70 11.20 12.03
N PHE A 24 -14.05 10.22 11.41
CA PHE A 24 -14.59 8.89 11.18
C PHE A 24 -14.76 8.14 12.52
N PRO A 25 -15.92 7.53 12.80
CA PRO A 25 -16.20 6.91 14.09
C PRO A 25 -15.56 5.53 14.21
N PHE A 26 -14.22 5.46 14.25
CA PHE A 26 -13.46 4.21 14.32
C PHE A 26 -13.91 3.28 15.46
N LYS A 27 -14.17 3.85 16.64
CA LYS A 27 -14.60 3.07 17.82
C LYS A 27 -15.96 2.40 17.62
N LEU A 28 -16.88 3.04 16.89
CA LEU A 28 -18.20 2.48 16.58
C LEU A 28 -18.05 1.30 15.61
N HIS A 29 -17.28 1.49 14.53
CA HIS A 29 -17.05 0.44 13.54
C HIS A 29 -16.31 -0.76 14.15
N TYR A 30 -15.31 -0.53 14.99
CA TYR A 30 -14.56 -1.61 15.63
C TYR A 30 -15.42 -2.45 16.59
N LYS A 31 -16.38 -1.83 17.30
CA LYS A 31 -17.24 -2.52 18.26
C LYS A 31 -18.46 -3.17 17.62
N ASN A 32 -19.11 -2.49 16.68
CA ASN A 32 -20.39 -2.92 16.14
C ASN A 32 -20.24 -3.78 14.88
N HIS A 33 -19.14 -3.65 14.15
CA HIS A 33 -18.96 -4.32 12.87
C HIS A 33 -17.90 -5.42 12.99
N TRP A 34 -18.36 -6.66 12.91
CA TRP A 34 -17.55 -7.87 13.10
C TRP A 34 -16.30 -7.92 12.19
N MET A 35 -16.39 -7.43 10.96
CA MET A 35 -15.28 -7.47 9.99
C MET A 35 -14.00 -6.75 10.47
N PHE A 36 -14.10 -5.58 11.12
CA PHE A 36 -12.92 -4.77 11.45
C PHE A 36 -11.93 -5.45 12.41
N PRO A 37 -12.36 -6.02 13.56
CA PRO A 37 -11.44 -6.73 14.44
C PRO A 37 -10.82 -7.96 13.76
N TRP A 38 -11.58 -8.69 12.96
CA TRP A 38 -11.06 -9.87 12.25
C TRP A 38 -10.08 -9.49 11.13
N PHE A 39 -10.35 -8.43 10.37
CA PHE A 39 -9.46 -7.94 9.32
C PHE A 39 -8.11 -7.49 9.88
N ILE A 40 -8.11 -6.74 10.99
CA ILE A 40 -6.88 -6.29 11.64
C ILE A 40 -6.08 -7.49 12.16
N ARG A 41 -6.74 -8.44 12.83
CA ARG A 41 -6.08 -9.67 13.33
C ARG A 41 -5.51 -10.50 12.19
N ALA A 42 -6.27 -10.71 11.11
CA ALA A 42 -5.82 -11.45 9.94
C ALA A 42 -4.61 -10.77 9.28
N THR A 43 -4.63 -9.45 9.14
CA THR A 43 -3.52 -8.66 8.59
C THR A 43 -2.25 -8.85 9.42
N ILE A 44 -2.36 -8.80 10.76
CA ILE A 44 -1.22 -9.02 11.65
C ILE A 44 -0.69 -10.45 11.53
N LEU A 45 -1.58 -11.45 11.51
CA LEU A 45 -1.19 -12.85 11.40
C LEU A 45 -0.52 -13.18 10.06
N VAL A 46 -0.98 -12.58 8.96
CA VAL A 46 -0.46 -12.86 7.62
C VAL A 46 0.76 -11.99 7.26
N SER A 47 0.96 -10.86 7.96
CA SER A 47 2.10 -9.96 7.77
C SER A 47 3.48 -10.64 7.73
N PRO A 48 3.85 -11.55 8.66
CA PRO A 48 5.15 -12.22 8.60
C PRO A 48 5.29 -13.10 7.36
N ILE A 49 4.21 -13.76 6.91
CA ILE A 49 4.21 -14.61 5.71
C ILE A 49 4.53 -13.76 4.47
N PHE A 50 3.85 -12.63 4.31
CA PHE A 50 4.13 -11.71 3.21
C PHE A 50 5.54 -11.11 3.30
N TYR A 51 6.04 -10.83 4.51
CA TYR A 51 7.42 -10.37 4.69
C TYR A 51 8.44 -11.41 4.18
N PHE A 52 8.26 -12.70 4.51
CA PHE A 52 9.14 -13.75 4.00
C PHE A 52 9.06 -13.89 2.47
N ILE A 53 7.86 -13.86 1.90
CA ILE A 53 7.66 -13.90 0.46
C ILE A 53 8.35 -12.71 -0.21
N GLN A 54 8.18 -11.51 0.34
CA GLN A 54 8.79 -10.29 -0.20
C GLN A 54 10.31 -10.32 -0.09
N LYS A 55 10.87 -10.87 1.00
CA LYS A 55 12.31 -11.05 1.16
C LYS A 55 12.87 -12.06 0.15
N ALA A 56 12.16 -13.17 -0.08
CA ALA A 56 12.56 -14.17 -1.08
C ALA A 56 12.50 -13.60 -2.50
N ALA A 57 11.44 -12.84 -2.82
CA ALA A 57 11.27 -12.18 -4.11
C ALA A 57 12.35 -11.12 -4.37
N ASN A 58 12.78 -10.39 -3.35
CA ASN A 58 13.84 -9.36 -3.45
C ASN A 58 15.25 -9.91 -3.17
N SER A 59 15.45 -11.23 -3.20
CA SER A 59 16.80 -11.80 -3.13
C SER A 59 17.66 -11.31 -4.31
N GLU A 60 18.93 -11.02 -4.06
CA GLU A 60 19.82 -10.44 -5.09
C GLU A 60 19.90 -11.30 -6.36
N ALA A 61 19.87 -12.62 -6.19
CA ALA A 61 19.85 -13.58 -7.30
C ALA A 61 18.59 -13.41 -8.16
N ASN A 62 17.42 -13.26 -7.53
CA ASN A 62 16.17 -13.08 -8.26
C ASN A 62 16.10 -11.71 -8.93
N VAL A 63 16.59 -10.65 -8.27
CA VAL A 63 16.68 -9.30 -8.86
C VAL A 63 17.56 -9.31 -10.13
N LYS A 64 18.72 -9.98 -10.08
CA LYS A 64 19.62 -10.12 -11.24
C LYS A 64 18.95 -10.91 -12.38
N LEU A 65 18.27 -12.01 -12.06
CA LEU A 65 17.52 -12.80 -13.05
C LEU A 65 16.40 -11.99 -13.70
N TRP A 66 15.64 -11.22 -12.92
CA TRP A 66 14.59 -10.35 -13.45
C TRP A 66 15.15 -9.24 -14.33
N ALA A 67 16.26 -8.61 -13.92
CA ALA A 67 16.92 -7.60 -14.75
C ALA A 67 17.38 -8.16 -16.11
N GLU A 68 17.93 -9.38 -16.13
CA GLU A 68 18.35 -10.03 -17.37
C GLU A 68 17.15 -10.39 -18.27
N LYS A 69 16.05 -10.89 -17.69
CA LYS A 69 14.81 -11.14 -18.44
C LYS A 69 14.26 -9.86 -19.06
N ARG A 70 14.24 -8.76 -18.31
CA ARG A 70 13.79 -7.45 -18.81
C ARG A 70 14.67 -6.94 -19.94
N ARG A 71 15.99 -7.12 -19.86
CA ARG A 71 16.91 -6.76 -20.96
C ARG A 71 16.59 -7.55 -22.24
N LYS A 72 16.37 -8.86 -22.13
CA LYS A 72 15.99 -9.72 -23.27
C LYS A 72 14.63 -9.34 -23.86
N GLU A 73 13.66 -9.02 -23.00
CA GLU A 73 12.35 -8.53 -23.44
C GLU A 73 12.48 -7.21 -24.20
N GLU A 74 13.25 -6.25 -23.68
CA GLU A 74 13.49 -4.96 -24.33
C GLU A 74 14.19 -5.10 -25.68
N GLU A 75 15.22 -5.95 -25.77
CA GLU A 75 15.87 -6.29 -27.04
C GLU A 75 14.87 -6.90 -28.03
N HIS A 76 14.07 -7.87 -27.60
CA HIS A 76 13.03 -8.47 -28.43
C HIS A 76 11.97 -7.45 -28.88
N TYR A 77 11.55 -6.53 -28.01
CA TYR A 77 10.61 -5.46 -28.38
C TYR A 77 11.19 -4.47 -29.39
N LYS A 78 12.48 -4.14 -29.28
CA LYS A 78 13.18 -3.28 -30.25
C LYS A 78 13.25 -3.94 -31.62
N HIS A 79 13.66 -5.20 -31.66
CA HIS A 79 13.76 -5.97 -32.92
C HIS A 79 12.42 -6.50 -33.44
N LYS A 80 11.33 -6.34 -32.68
CA LYS A 80 10.00 -6.81 -33.07
C LYS A 80 9.52 -6.19 -34.38
N TRP A 81 9.95 -4.97 -34.71
CA TRP A 81 9.49 -4.23 -35.89
C TRP A 81 10.56 -4.01 -36.97
N ASP A 82 11.76 -4.57 -36.83
CA ASP A 82 12.88 -4.40 -37.77
C ASP A 82 12.64 -5.06 -39.15
N TYR A 83 11.64 -5.94 -39.27
CA TYR A 83 11.29 -6.60 -40.54
C TYR A 83 10.64 -5.67 -41.59
N LYS A 84 10.42 -4.39 -41.26
CA LYS A 84 9.85 -3.37 -42.17
C LYS A 84 10.90 -2.49 -42.87
N GLU A 85 12.19 -2.60 -42.53
CA GLU A 85 13.26 -1.78 -43.11
C GLU A 85 14.11 -2.50 -44.21
N LEU A 86 13.70 -3.69 -44.65
CA LEU A 86 14.23 -4.41 -45.83
C LEU A 86 13.21 -4.39 -46.98
#